data_AF-A0A6L6YB33-F1
#
_entry.id   AF-A0A6L6YB33-F1
#
_cell.length_a   1.000
_cell.length_b   1.000
_cell.length_c   1.000
_cell.angle_alpha   90.00
_cell.angle_beta   90.00
_cell.angle_gamma   90.00
#
_symmetry.space_group_name_H-M   'P 1'
#
loop_
_entity.id
_entity.type
_entity.pdbx_description
1 polymer ?
#
loop_
_entity_poly.entity_id
_entity_poly.type
_entity_poly.pdbx_seq_one_letter_code
_entity_poly.pdbx_strand_id
1 'polypeptide(L)' 'MLKENVFFMRMRPQIINVIGTAVVQLVEEKADISKESIAEKIKGTWQEDDIGLAVELAVYMLTISKR' A
#
# COMPACT_ATOMS: atom_id res chain seq x y z
N MET A 1 -8.05 -12.26 -10.63
CA MET A 1 -8.14 -11.14 -9.66
C MET A 1 -7.08 -11.19 -8.56
N LEU A 2 -7.25 -11.82 -7.38
CA LEU A 2 -6.23 -11.72 -6.30
C LEU A 2 -4.87 -12.36 -6.64
N LYS A 3 -4.84 -13.51 -7.31
CA LYS A 3 -3.58 -14.16 -7.74
C LYS A 3 -2.80 -13.32 -8.77
N GLU A 4 -3.49 -12.61 -9.65
CA GLU A 4 -2.86 -11.68 -10.58
C GLU A 4 -2.30 -10.47 -9.84
N ASN A 5 -3.03 -9.90 -8.89
CA ASN A 5 -2.52 -8.78 -8.08
C ASN A 5 -1.24 -9.14 -7.31
N VAL A 6 -1.16 -10.34 -6.71
CA VAL A 6 0.07 -10.81 -6.05
C VAL A 6 1.22 -11.05 -7.04
N PHE A 7 0.91 -11.51 -8.25
CA PHE A 7 1.89 -11.67 -9.33
C PHE A 7 2.41 -10.31 -9.84
N PHE A 8 1.52 -9.32 -9.98
CA PHE A 8 1.85 -7.93 -10.30
C PHE A 8 2.71 -7.27 -9.21
N MET A 9 2.48 -7.56 -7.92
CA MET A 9 3.32 -7.09 -6.81
C MET A 9 4.78 -7.53 -6.94
N ARG A 10 5.02 -8.79 -7.34
CA ARG A 10 6.38 -9.31 -7.59
C ARG A 10 7.10 -8.59 -8.73
N MET A 11 6.36 -8.04 -9.68
CA MET A 11 6.89 -7.38 -10.88
C MET A 11 7.19 -5.88 -10.66
N ARG A 12 6.80 -5.30 -9.51
CA ARG A 12 6.94 -3.86 -9.22
C ARG A 12 7.45 -3.63 -7.78
N PRO A 13 8.74 -3.86 -7.48
CA PRO A 13 9.31 -3.68 -6.14
C PRO A 13 9.09 -2.28 -5.54
N GLN A 14 8.99 -1.27 -6.42
CA GLN A 14 8.73 0.12 -6.06
C GLN A 14 7.38 0.30 -5.34
N ILE A 15 6.34 -0.45 -5.75
CA ILE A 15 5.02 -0.42 -5.10
C ILE A 15 5.12 -0.93 -3.67
N ILE A 16 5.84 -2.03 -3.45
CA ILE A 16 6.02 -2.62 -2.11
C ILE A 16 6.74 -1.63 -1.19
N ASN A 17 7.77 -0.95 -1.69
CA ASN A 17 8.50 0.04 -0.90
C ASN A 17 7.64 1.26 -0.53
N VAL A 18 6.84 1.77 -1.46
CA VAL A 18 5.97 2.92 -1.17
C VAL A 18 4.89 2.55 -0.16
N ILE A 19 4.28 1.38 -0.31
CA ILE A 19 3.30 0.89 0.66
C ILE A 19 3.94 0.67 2.04
N GLY A 20 5.11 0.00 2.08
CA GLY A 20 5.83 -0.22 3.32
C GLY A 20 6.19 1.09 4.02
N THR A 21 6.64 2.09 3.26
CA THR A 21 6.97 3.43 3.79
C THR A 21 5.73 4.12 4.34
N ALA A 22 4.62 4.12 3.60
CA ALA A 22 3.36 4.73 4.03
C ALA A 22 2.84 4.11 5.34
N VAL A 23 2.91 2.78 5.47
CA VAL A 23 2.51 2.08 6.70
C VAL A 23 3.42 2.42 7.87
N VAL A 24 4.75 2.44 7.67
CA VAL A 24 5.71 2.81 8.72
C VAL A 24 5.46 4.24 9.21
N GLN A 25 5.20 5.18 8.30
CA GLN A 25 4.86 6.57 8.66
C GLN A 25 3.59 6.66 9.51
N LEU A 26 2.53 5.92 9.15
CA LEU A 26 1.29 5.90 9.94
C LEU A 26 1.52 5.31 11.35
N VAL A 27 2.34 4.26 11.46
CA VAL A 27 2.71 3.67 12.75
C VAL A 27 3.50 4.66 13.60
N GLU A 28 4.49 5.35 13.03
CA GLU A 28 5.30 6.36 13.71
C GLU A 28 4.45 7.53 14.21
N GLU A 29 3.49 7.97 13.40
CA GLU A 29 2.54 9.03 13.73
C GLU A 29 1.45 8.58 14.72
N LYS A 30 1.38 7.28 15.05
CA LYS A 30 0.29 6.65 15.80
C LYS A 30 -1.09 6.94 15.18
N ALA A 31 -1.11 7.10 13.86
CA ALA A 31 -2.33 7.30 13.09
C ALA A 31 -3.08 5.97 12.91
N ASP A 32 -4.36 6.07 12.58
CA ASP A 32 -5.14 4.91 12.18
C ASP A 32 -4.56 4.29 10.90
N ILE A 33 -4.51 2.96 10.84
CA ILE A 33 -4.02 2.21 9.68
C ILE A 33 -5.23 1.69 8.92
N SER A 34 -5.76 2.55 8.06
CA SER A 34 -6.93 2.32 7.21
C SER A 34 -6.60 2.50 5.74
N LYS A 35 -7.50 2.06 4.86
CA LYS A 35 -7.33 2.21 3.40
C LYS A 35 -7.18 3.68 3.03
N GLU A 36 -7.97 4.52 3.66
CA GLU A 36 -8.05 5.96 3.42
C GLU A 36 -6.77 6.68 3.85
N SER A 37 -6.27 6.40 5.06
CA SER A 37 -5.04 7.00 5.58
C SER A 37 -3.79 6.55 4.81
N ILE A 38 -3.73 5.29 4.40
CA ILE A 38 -2.65 4.79 3.54
C ILE A 38 -2.72 5.44 2.15
N ALA A 39 -3.92 5.59 1.58
CA ALA A 39 -4.10 6.28 0.32
C ALA A 39 -3.63 7.75 0.38
N GLU A 40 -3.90 8.44 1.48
CA GLU A 40 -3.41 9.81 1.68
C GLU A 40 -1.87 9.88 1.75
N LYS A 41 -1.22 8.96 2.46
CA LYS A 41 0.26 8.91 2.51
C LYS A 41 0.87 8.59 1.16
N ILE A 42 0.31 7.62 0.44
CA ILE A 42 0.78 7.22 -0.89
C ILE A 42 0.59 8.35 -1.89
N LYS A 43 -0.54 9.09 -1.87
CA LYS A 43 -0.76 10.25 -2.75
C LYS A 43 0.35 11.31 -2.65
N GLY A 44 0.94 11.49 -1.47
CA GLY A 44 2.05 12.44 -1.28
C GLY A 44 3.40 11.94 -1.82
N THR A 45 3.56 10.64 -2.05
CA THR A 45 4.83 10.00 -2.45
C THR A 45 4.82 9.36 -3.84
N TRP A 46 3.63 9.08 -4.39
CA TRP A 46 3.45 8.36 -5.65
C TRP A 46 3.32 9.34 -6.82
N GLN A 47 4.25 9.27 -7.78
CA GLN A 47 4.26 10.12 -8.98
C GLN A 47 3.67 9.45 -10.22
N GLU A 48 3.23 8.18 -10.15
CA GLU A 48 2.55 7.52 -11.27
C GLU A 48 1.02 7.70 -11.20
N ASP A 49 0.36 7.67 -12.36
CA ASP A 49 -1.06 8.02 -12.51
C ASP A 49 -2.04 7.08 -11.78
N ASP A 50 -1.66 5.83 -11.50
CA ASP A 50 -2.55 4.83 -10.90
C ASP A 50 -2.29 4.61 -9.40
N ILE A 51 -2.86 5.50 -8.60
CA ILE A 51 -2.88 5.43 -7.13
C ILE A 51 -3.82 4.31 -6.64
N GLY A 52 -4.84 3.93 -7.43
CA GLY A 52 -5.88 2.97 -7.04
C GLY A 52 -5.30 1.59 -6.76
N LEU A 53 -4.42 1.12 -7.66
CA LEU A 53 -3.75 -0.17 -7.51
C LEU A 53 -2.84 -0.22 -6.27
N ALA A 54 -2.06 0.83 -6.01
CA ALA A 54 -1.17 0.89 -4.86
C ALA A 54 -1.93 0.78 -3.53
N VAL A 55 -3.10 1.42 -3.45
CA VAL A 55 -3.97 1.39 -2.26
C VAL A 55 -4.60 0.02 -2.05
N GLU A 56 -5.13 -0.61 -3.11
CA GLU A 56 -5.70 -1.96 -3.02
C GLU A 56 -4.67 -2.98 -2.54
N LEU A 57 -3.44 -2.87 -3.03
CA LEU A 57 -2.34 -3.74 -2.64
C LEU A 57 -1.93 -3.53 -1.17
N ALA A 58 -1.95 -2.31 -0.68
CA ALA A 58 -1.64 -2.01 0.71
C ALA A 58 -2.65 -2.63 1.68
N VAL A 59 -3.94 -2.47 1.38
CA VAL A 59 -5.02 -3.09 2.15
C VAL A 59 -4.90 -4.60 2.12
N TYR A 60 -4.64 -5.17 0.95
CA TYR A 60 -4.47 -6.62 0.81
C TYR A 60 -3.33 -7.14 1.71
N MET A 61 -2.16 -6.52 1.69
CA MET A 61 -1.04 -6.91 2.57
C MET A 61 -1.39 -6.83 4.05
N LEU A 62 -2.07 -5.77 4.49
CA LEU A 62 -2.53 -5.65 5.88
C LEU A 62 -3.54 -6.74 6.25
N THR A 63 -4.42 -7.11 5.33
CA THR A 63 -5.43 -8.16 5.55
C THR A 63 -4.77 -9.54 5.67
N ILE A 64 -3.70 -9.80 4.93
CA ILE A 64 -2.92 -11.05 5.06
C ILE A 64 -2.13 -11.06 6.37
N SER A 65 -1.58 -9.92 6.80
CA SER A 65 -0.79 -9.84 8.05
C SER A 65 -1.60 -10.12 9.32
N LYS A 66 -2.94 -10.08 9.23
CA LYS A 66 -3.86 -10.43 10.33
C LYS A 66 -4.19 -11.93 10.40
N ARG A 67 -3.57 -12.77 9.56
CA ARG A 67 -3.67 -14.24 9.62
C ARG A 67 -2.45 -14.86 10.27
#